data_AF-A0A0S7ZJL8-F1
#
_entry.id   AF-A0A0S7ZJL8-F1
#
_cell.length_a   1.000
_cell.length_b   1.000
_cell.length_c   1.000
_cell.angle_alpha   90.00
_cell.angle_beta   90.00
_cell.angle_gamma   90.00
#
_symmetry.space_group_name_H-M   'P 1'
#
loop_
_entity.id
_entity.type
_entity.pdbx_description
1 polymer ?
#
loop_
_entity_poly.entity_id
_entity_poly.type
_entity_poly.pdbx_seq_one_letter_code
_entity_poly.pdbx_strand_id
1 'polypeptide(L)' 'YPIDRYYTMEEFQELRNYGREIGFKWVESAPLVRSSYHAAEQVRALSIVHRKLYGETVNP' A
#
# COMPACT_ATOMS: atom_id res chain seq x y z
N TYR A 1 17.81 -19.99 -10.20
CA TYR A 1 17.89 -19.22 -8.95
C TYR A 1 16.88 -19.78 -7.97
N PRO A 2 17.30 -20.42 -6.87
CA PRO A 2 16.37 -20.84 -5.83
C PRO A 2 16.00 -19.66 -4.93
N ILE A 3 14.86 -19.80 -4.25
CA ILE A 3 14.43 -18.91 -3.17
C ILE A 3 15.28 -19.23 -1.94
N ASP A 4 15.81 -18.20 -1.28
CA ASP A 4 16.64 -18.34 -0.08
C ASP A 4 15.81 -18.57 1.19
N ARG A 5 14.69 -17.86 1.34
CA ARG A 5 13.81 -17.95 2.51
C ARG A 5 12.37 -17.53 2.22
N TYR A 6 11.44 -18.09 2.99
CA TYR A 6 10.05 -17.64 3.08
C TYR A 6 9.81 -16.90 4.41
N TYR A 7 9.05 -15.82 4.36
CA TYR A 7 8.71 -15.01 5.52
C TYR A 7 7.46 -15.58 6.20
N THR A 8 7.45 -15.51 7.53
CA THR A 8 6.29 -15.79 8.37
C THR A 8 5.28 -14.64 8.30
N MET A 9 4.04 -14.90 8.74
CA MET A 9 3.00 -13.85 8.76
C MET A 9 3.35 -12.73 9.74
N GLU A 10 4.03 -13.07 10.84
CA GLU A 10 4.52 -12.14 11.86
C GLU A 10 5.55 -11.18 11.28
N GLU A 11 6.51 -11.68 10.49
CA GLU A 11 7.51 -10.83 9.84
C GLU A 11 6.86 -9.87 8.82
N PHE A 12 5.83 -10.31 8.09
CA PHE A 12 5.08 -9.40 7.22
C PHE A 12 4.40 -8.29 8.03
N GLN A 13 3.87 -8.62 9.21
CA GLN A 13 3.23 -7.64 10.11
C GLN A 13 4.26 -6.66 10.70
N GLU A 14 5.46 -7.14 11.07
CA GLU A 14 6.57 -6.30 11.53
C GLU A 14 7.01 -5.32 10.45
N LEU A 15 7.20 -5.80 9.21
CA LEU A 15 7.53 -4.94 8.07
C LEU A 15 6.44 -3.90 7.80
N ARG A 16 5.16 -4.28 7.96
CA ARG A 16 4.04 -3.35 7.83
C ARG A 16 4.14 -2.24 8.88
N ASN A 17 4.38 -2.61 10.13
CA ASN A 17 4.49 -1.67 11.25
C ASN A 17 5.69 -0.74 11.07
N TYR A 18 6.85 -1.31 10.73
CA TYR A 18 8.07 -0.55 10.47
C TYR A 18 7.89 0.46 9.33
N GLY A 19 7.27 0.06 8.21
CA GLY A 19 6.98 0.96 7.10
C GLY A 19 6.11 2.15 7.53
N ARG A 20 5.14 1.93 8.42
CA ARG A 20 4.31 3.00 8.99
C ARG A 20 5.11 3.91 9.92
N GLU A 21 5.97 3.33 10.77
CA GLU A 21 6.82 4.07 11.71
C GLU A 21 7.77 5.04 10.99
N ILE A 22 8.35 4.63 9.87
CA ILE A 22 9.25 5.48 9.07
C ILE A 22 8.54 6.46 8.13
N GLY A 23 7.19 6.54 8.20
CA GLY A 23 6.42 7.60 7.56
C GLY A 23 5.77 7.24 6.21
N PHE A 24 5.76 5.97 5.78
CA PHE A 24 4.98 5.60 4.60
C PHE A 24 3.47 5.76 4.87
N LYS A 25 2.80 6.53 4.00
CA LYS A 25 1.36 6.80 4.10
C LYS A 25 0.48 5.62 3.71
N TRP A 26 1.02 4.63 3.00
CA TRP A 26 0.35 3.38 2.64
C TRP A 26 1.36 2.25 2.65
N VAL A 27 1.01 1.11 3.26
CA VAL A 27 1.88 -0.06 3.35
C VAL A 27 1.01 -1.31 3.20
N GLU A 28 1.35 -2.12 2.19
CA GLU A 28 0.82 -3.47 1.96
C GLU A 28 1.97 -4.47 2.15
N SER A 29 1.76 -5.46 3.02
CA SER A 29 2.80 -6.45 3.37
C SER A 29 2.12 -7.77 3.69
N ALA A 30 2.14 -8.69 2.73
CA ALA A 30 1.63 -10.06 2.84
C ALA A 30 2.19 -10.94 1.69
N PRO A 31 2.17 -12.28 1.81
CA PRO A 31 2.83 -13.19 0.85
C PRO A 31 2.47 -13.01 -0.63
N LEU A 32 1.21 -12.65 -0.91
CA LEU A 32 0.68 -12.53 -2.27
C LEU A 32 0.61 -11.09 -2.79
N VAL A 33 1.07 -10.11 -2.01
CA VAL A 33 1.09 -8.71 -2.44
C VAL A 33 1.97 -8.57 -3.67
N ARG A 34 1.49 -7.76 -4.61
CA ARG A 34 2.19 -7.35 -5.84
C ARG A 34 2.04 -5.84 -5.98
N SER A 35 2.83 -5.23 -6.85
CA SER A 35 2.85 -3.77 -7.03
C SER A 35 1.49 -3.16 -7.38
N SER A 36 0.61 -3.90 -8.05
CA SER A 36 -0.73 -3.44 -8.43
C SER A 36 -1.82 -3.71 -7.39
N TYR A 37 -1.53 -4.48 -6.34
CA TYR A 37 -2.52 -4.80 -5.31
C TYR A 37 -2.97 -3.53 -4.58
N HIS A 38 -4.27 -3.26 -4.58
CA HIS A 38 -4.89 -2.03 -4.06
C HIS A 38 -4.31 -0.71 -4.58
N ALA A 39 -3.59 -0.70 -5.71
CA ALA A 39 -2.96 0.51 -6.24
C ALA A 39 -3.98 1.62 -6.55
N ALA A 40 -5.17 1.26 -7.05
CA ALA A 40 -6.24 2.23 -7.31
C ALA A 40 -6.77 2.90 -6.02
N GLU A 41 -6.86 2.15 -4.92
CA GLU A 41 -7.27 2.68 -3.61
C GLU A 41 -6.20 3.60 -3.03
N GLN A 42 -4.93 3.20 -3.13
CA GLN A 42 -3.79 4.02 -2.75
C GLN A 42 -3.79 5.36 -3.50
N VAL A 43 -4.02 5.34 -4.81
CA VAL A 43 -4.11 6.56 -5.64
C VAL A 43 -5.29 7.43 -5.19
N ARG A 44 -6.48 6.85 -5.02
CA ARG A 44 -7.66 7.60 -4.54
C ARG A 44 -7.41 8.27 -3.20
N ALA A 45 -6.78 7.56 -2.27
CA ALA A 45 -6.52 8.05 -0.92
C ALA A 45 -5.44 9.15 -0.88
N LEU A 46 -4.33 8.95 -1.59
CA LEU A 46 -3.11 9.74 -1.40
C LEU A 46 -2.78 10.73 -2.52
N SER A 47 -3.26 10.52 -3.76
CA SER A 47 -2.88 11.35 -4.90
C SER A 47 -3.61 12.68 -4.89
N ILE A 48 -2.85 13.77 -4.75
CA ILE A 48 -3.35 15.15 -4.88
C ILE A 48 -3.89 15.39 -6.29
N VAL A 49 -3.21 14.86 -7.31
CA VAL A 49 -3.63 14.99 -8.71
C VAL A 49 -4.98 14.29 -8.93
N HIS A 50 -5.12 13.07 -8.43
CA HIS A 50 -6.38 12.34 -8.53
C HIS A 50 -7.53 13.10 -7.84
N ARG A 51 -7.29 13.64 -6.64
CA ARG A 51 -8.27 14.46 -5.92
C ARG A 51 -8.64 15.74 -6.67
N LYS A 52 -7.67 16.42 -7.28
CA LYS A 52 -7.93 17.64 -8.06
C LYS A 52 -8.75 17.35 -9.32
N LEU A 53 -8.50 16.23 -9.99
CA LEU A 53 -9.16 15.88 -11.24
C LEU A 53 -10.56 15.25 -11.04
N TYR A 54 -10.77 14.53 -9.94
CA TYR A 54 -11.97 13.70 -9.73
C TYR A 54 -12.70 13.97 -8.41
N GLY A 55 -12.21 14.88 -7.56
CA GLY A 55 -12.75 15.13 -6.21
C GLY A 55 -13.85 16.19 -6.11
N GLU A 56 -14.09 16.97 -7.17
CA GLU A 56 -15.14 18.02 -7.19
C GLU A 56 -16.51 17.50 -7.67
N THR A 57 -16.61 16.26 -8.18
CA THR A 57 -17.86 15.70 -8.71
C THR A 57 -18.70 14.94 -7.68
N VAL A 58 -18.41 15.07 -6.39
CA VAL A 58 -19.26 14.53 -5.32
C VAL A 58 -19.77 15.68 -4.45
N ASN A 59 -20.71 16.43 -5.00
CA ASN A 59 -21.78 17.11 -4.28
C ASN A 59 -23.04 17.03 -5.19
N PRO A 60 -24.23 16.84 -4.58
CA PRO A 60 -25.31 15.98 -5.07
C PRO A 60 -25.86 16.29 -6.46
#